data_AF-A0A956HBU4-F1
#
_entry.id   AF-A0A956HBU4-F1
#
_cell.length_a   1.000
_cell.length_b   1.000
_cell.length_c   1.000
_cell.angle_alpha   90.00
_cell.angle_beta   90.00
_cell.angle_gamma   90.00
#
_symmetry.space_group_name_H-M   'P 1'
#
loop_
_entity.id
_entity.type
_entity.pdbx_description
1 polymer ?
#
loop_
_entity_poly.entity_id
_entity_poly.type
_entity_poly.pdbx_seq_one_letter_code
_entity_poly.pdbx_strand_id
1 'polypeptide(L)'
;RDRGRARATLRPAGARQDPVVAWEALDVAVLGKVLPKIHGTQQEVEATLSRLLAFAIDVKSKQEARADDSQWDYERGRLKAKSDTNAGPPRLPRSAAKLWRMLRRVKQQGFVSFIE
;
A
#
# COMPACT_ATOMS: atom_id res chain seq x y z
N ARG A 1 51.63 -7.30 -31.12
CA ARG A 1 51.35 -7.80 -29.75
C ARG A 1 50.35 -6.83 -29.12
N ASP A 2 49.07 -7.19 -29.27
CA ASP A 2 47.91 -6.41 -28.90
C ASP A 2 47.74 -6.46 -27.37
N ARG A 3 47.81 -5.31 -26.69
CA ARG A 3 47.67 -5.24 -25.23
C ARG A 3 46.19 -5.15 -24.90
N GLY A 4 45.65 -6.26 -24.41
CA GLY A 4 44.27 -6.40 -23.97
C GLY A 4 43.80 -5.24 -23.10
N ARG A 5 42.74 -4.56 -23.55
CA ARG A 5 41.94 -3.64 -22.75
C ARG A 5 41.37 -4.40 -21.56
N ALA A 6 41.88 -4.11 -20.37
CA ALA A 6 41.22 -4.46 -19.12
C ALA A 6 39.85 -3.77 -19.10
N ARG A 7 38.78 -4.56 -19.32
CA ARG A 7 37.41 -4.14 -19.02
C ARG A 7 37.30 -4.03 -17.50
N ALA A 8 37.42 -2.82 -16.98
CA ALA A 8 36.98 -2.50 -15.63
C ALA A 8 35.49 -2.83 -15.55
N THR A 9 35.17 -3.95 -14.90
CA THR A 9 33.82 -4.27 -14.47
C THR A 9 33.42 -3.23 -13.43
N LEU A 10 32.75 -2.16 -13.88
CA LEU A 10 31.94 -1.28 -13.04
C LEU A 10 30.88 -2.16 -12.38
N ARG A 11 31.22 -2.69 -11.20
CA ARG A 11 30.26 -3.29 -10.29
C ARG A 11 29.33 -2.14 -9.88
N PRO A 12 28.04 -2.14 -10.24
CA PRO A 12 27.15 -1.09 -9.79
C PRO A 12 27.22 -1.08 -8.27
N ALA A 13 27.60 0.07 -7.71
CA ALA A 13 27.67 0.28 -6.29
C ALA A 13 26.32 -0.16 -5.72
N GLY A 14 26.35 -1.21 -4.90
CA GLY A 14 25.14 -1.77 -4.31
C GLY A 14 24.42 -0.65 -3.61
N ALA A 15 23.24 -0.30 -4.13
CA ALA A 15 22.35 0.63 -3.47
C ALA A 15 22.12 0.08 -2.05
N ARG A 16 22.70 0.74 -1.04
CA ARG A 16 22.20 0.61 0.33
C ARG A 16 20.74 0.98 0.22
N GLN A 17 19.86 -0.01 0.29
CA GLN A 17 18.42 0.23 0.21
C GLN A 17 18.06 1.04 1.44
N ASP A 18 17.87 2.35 1.25
CA ASP A 18 17.29 3.18 2.29
C ASP A 18 15.90 2.64 2.59
N PRO A 19 15.62 2.22 3.84
CA PRO A 19 14.33 1.66 4.19
C PRO A 19 13.17 2.60 3.87
N VAL A 20 13.36 3.92 3.94
CA VAL A 20 12.34 4.91 3.57
C VAL A 20 12.02 4.80 2.07
N VAL A 21 13.06 4.80 1.23
CA VAL A 21 12.92 4.65 -0.22
C VAL A 21 12.28 3.31 -0.58
N ALA A 22 12.63 2.23 0.14
CA ALA A 22 12.02 0.91 -0.06
C ALA A 22 10.52 0.92 0.24
N TRP A 23 10.07 1.58 1.31
CA TRP A 23 8.64 1.71 1.63
C TRP A 23 7.88 2.55 0.61
N GLU A 24 8.47 3.65 0.12
CA GLU A 24 7.86 4.45 -0.94
C GLU A 24 7.73 3.68 -2.25
N ALA A 25 8.78 2.94 -2.63
CA ALA A 25 8.75 2.07 -3.80
C ALA A 25 7.70 0.97 -3.66
N LEU A 26 7.56 0.39 -2.46
CA LEU A 26 6.52 -0.60 -2.19
C LEU A 26 5.12 0.01 -2.28
N ASP A 27 4.90 1.21 -1.75
CA ASP A 27 3.62 1.91 -1.84
C ASP A 27 3.20 2.11 -3.31
N VAL A 28 4.13 2.54 -4.16
CA VAL A 28 3.88 2.68 -5.61
C VAL A 28 3.63 1.32 -6.26
N ALA A 29 4.40 0.28 -5.90
CA ALA A 29 4.25 -1.05 -6.47
C ALA A 29 2.90 -1.69 -6.11
N VAL A 30 2.45 -1.55 -4.85
CA VAL A 30 1.14 -2.04 -4.39
C VAL A 30 0.04 -1.32 -5.15
N LEU A 31 0.09 0.02 -5.19
CA LEU A 31 -0.90 0.84 -5.88
C LEU A 31 -1.01 0.50 -7.37
N GLY A 32 0.12 0.29 -8.05
CA GLY A 32 0.16 0.10 -9.51
C GLY A 32 0.03 -1.35 -9.99
N LYS A 33 0.29 -2.34 -9.13
CA LYS A 33 0.35 -3.76 -9.55
C LYS A 33 -0.56 -4.69 -8.76
N VAL A 34 -0.73 -4.43 -7.47
CA VAL A 34 -1.52 -5.29 -6.58
C VAL A 34 -2.98 -4.86 -6.60
N LEU A 35 -3.26 -3.59 -6.26
CA LEU A 35 -4.64 -3.10 -6.17
C LEU A 35 -5.44 -3.24 -7.48
N PRO A 36 -4.86 -3.05 -8.68
CA PRO A 36 -5.57 -3.27 -9.95
C PRO A 36 -6.08 -4.69 -10.17
N LYS A 37 -5.58 -5.67 -9.41
CA LYS A 37 -6.02 -7.07 -9.50
C LYS A 37 -7.14 -7.42 -8.53
N ILE A 38 -7.42 -6.55 -7.55
CA ILE A 38 -8.47 -6.78 -6.56
C ILE A 38 -9.76 -6.16 -7.07
N HIS A 39 -10.72 -7.01 -7.36
CA HIS A 39 -12.07 -6.65 -7.79
C HIS A 39 -13.02 -7.77 -7.41
N GLY A 40 -14.29 -7.45 -7.24
CA GLY A 40 -15.31 -8.44 -6.92
C GLY A 40 -16.41 -7.89 -6.02
N THR A 41 -17.26 -8.81 -5.58
CA THR A 41 -18.36 -8.52 -4.67
C THR A 41 -17.86 -8.33 -3.24
N GLN A 42 -18.70 -7.73 -2.39
CA GLN A 42 -18.41 -7.52 -0.98
C GLN A 42 -17.98 -8.80 -0.25
N GLN A 43 -18.70 -9.91 -0.47
CA GLN A 43 -18.40 -11.18 0.19
C GLN A 43 -17.00 -11.72 -0.16
N GLU A 44 -16.54 -11.47 -1.38
CA GLU A 44 -15.25 -11.97 -1.88
C GLU A 44 -14.07 -11.10 -1.41
N VAL A 45 -14.26 -9.76 -1.37
CA VAL A 45 -13.12 -8.83 -1.27
C VAL A 45 -13.06 -8.02 0.01
N GLU A 46 -14.16 -7.86 0.77
CA GLU A 46 -14.18 -6.98 1.94
C GLU A 46 -13.12 -7.36 2.98
N ALA A 47 -13.05 -8.65 3.33
CA ALA A 47 -12.08 -9.15 4.31
C ALA A 47 -10.63 -8.92 3.86
N THR A 48 -10.36 -9.08 2.56
CA THR A 48 -9.05 -8.85 1.95
C THR A 48 -8.69 -7.37 1.98
N LEU A 49 -9.61 -6.48 1.60
CA LEU A 49 -9.41 -5.04 1.61
C LEU A 49 -9.18 -4.50 3.02
N SER A 50 -9.94 -4.97 4.01
CA SER A 50 -9.78 -4.57 5.42
C SER A 50 -8.44 -4.98 6.00
N ARG A 51 -7.94 -6.19 5.67
CA ARG A 51 -6.60 -6.65 6.08
C ARG A 51 -5.47 -5.88 5.39
N LEU A 52 -5.61 -5.65 4.07
CA LEU A 52 -4.63 -4.86 3.33
C LEU A 52 -4.58 -3.41 3.83
N LEU A 53 -5.73 -2.83 4.20
CA LEU A 53 -5.78 -1.50 4.79
C LEU A 53 -5.06 -1.49 6.15
N ALA A 54 -5.31 -2.47 7.02
CA ALA A 54 -4.60 -2.60 8.29
C ALA A 54 -3.07 -2.68 8.09
N PHE A 55 -2.62 -3.49 7.14
CA PHE A 55 -1.20 -3.59 6.77
C PHE A 55 -0.64 -2.27 6.22
N ALA A 56 -1.39 -1.59 5.33
CA ALA A 56 -0.97 -0.33 4.73
C ALA A 56 -0.89 0.81 5.75
N ILE A 57 -1.68 0.76 6.81
CA ILE A 57 -1.61 1.69 7.94
C ILE A 57 -0.41 1.32 8.82
N ASP A 58 -0.37 0.08 9.31
CA ASP A 58 0.67 -0.42 10.19
C ASP A 58 1.14 -1.80 9.75
N VAL A 59 2.40 -1.87 9.32
CA VAL A 59 3.06 -3.12 8.90
C VAL A 59 3.27 -4.07 10.07
N LYS A 60 3.26 -3.58 11.31
CA LYS A 60 3.31 -4.41 12.52
C LYS A 60 1.94 -4.97 12.91
N SER A 61 0.89 -4.65 12.16
CA SER A 61 -0.43 -5.21 12.38
C SER A 61 -0.37 -6.75 12.37
N LYS A 62 -1.12 -7.38 13.27
CA LYS A 62 -1.22 -8.84 13.31
C LYS A 62 -1.79 -9.34 11.99
N GLN A 63 -1.43 -10.54 11.56
CA GLN A 63 -1.87 -11.12 10.29
C GLN A 63 -3.41 -11.19 10.14
N GLU A 64 -4.13 -11.23 11.26
CA GLU A 64 -5.60 -11.25 11.31
C GLU A 64 -6.24 -9.88 11.53
N ALA A 65 -5.43 -8.83 11.72
CA ALA A 65 -5.92 -7.48 11.97
C ALA A 65 -6.76 -6.98 10.80
N ARG A 66 -7.86 -6.32 11.14
CA ARG A 66 -8.81 -5.73 10.21
C ARG A 66 -8.94 -4.25 10.54
N ALA A 67 -8.78 -3.40 9.54
CA ALA A 67 -9.05 -1.99 9.69
C ALA A 67 -10.56 -1.76 9.54
N ASP A 68 -11.12 -0.97 10.45
CA ASP A 68 -12.45 -0.41 10.31
C ASP A 68 -12.34 0.93 9.58
N ASP A 69 -13.01 1.08 8.44
CA ASP A 69 -13.01 2.32 7.65
C ASP A 69 -13.63 3.50 8.39
N SER A 70 -14.50 3.25 9.37
CA SER A 70 -15.17 4.29 10.17
C SER A 70 -14.20 5.10 11.03
N GLN A 71 -13.03 4.54 11.35
CA GLN A 71 -11.99 5.15 12.19
C GLN A 71 -11.07 6.11 11.43
N TRP A 72 -11.25 6.23 10.12
CA TRP A 72 -10.36 7.00 9.25
C TRP A 72 -11.14 8.01 8.41
N ASP A 73 -10.54 9.18 8.23
CA ASP A 73 -11.04 10.23 7.34
C ASP A 73 -10.06 10.48 6.19
N TYR A 74 -10.60 10.96 5.08
CA TYR A 74 -9.83 11.32 3.89
C TYR A 74 -9.86 12.83 3.70
N GLU A 75 -8.75 13.50 4.03
CA GLU A 75 -8.64 14.95 4.00
C GLU A 75 -7.44 15.38 3.15
N ARG A 76 -7.65 16.33 2.24
CA ARG A 76 -6.58 16.93 1.41
C ARG A 76 -5.70 15.87 0.72
N GLY A 77 -6.31 14.80 0.24
CA GLY A 77 -5.64 13.72 -0.46
C GLY A 77 -4.94 12.69 0.43
N ARG A 78 -5.06 12.79 1.76
CA ARG A 78 -4.39 11.90 2.72
C ARG A 78 -5.39 11.23 3.64
N LEU A 79 -5.13 9.96 3.95
CA LEU A 79 -5.86 9.23 4.98
C LEU A 79 -5.31 9.62 6.36
N LYS A 80 -6.20 9.99 7.28
CA LYS A 80 -5.88 10.32 8.66
C LYS A 80 -6.74 9.51 9.62
N ALA A 81 -6.15 9.11 10.72
CA ALA A 81 -6.89 8.52 11.83
C ALA A 81 -7.76 9.60 12.47
N LYS A 82 -8.98 9.26 12.89
CA LYS A 82 -9.80 10.16 13.71
C LYS A 82 -9.10 10.41 15.05
N SER A 83 -9.40 11.54 15.70
CA SER A 83 -8.73 12.02 16.91
C SER A 83 -8.61 10.99 18.04
N ASP A 84 -9.54 10.03 18.09
CA ASP A 84 -9.61 9.02 19.15
C ASP A 84 -8.70 7.81 18.90
N THR A 85 -8.06 7.75 17.74
CA THR A 85 -7.11 6.69 17.37
C THR A 85 -5.67 7.21 17.48
N ASN A 86 -4.88 6.60 18.38
CA ASN A 86 -3.42 6.83 18.52
C ASN A 86 -2.59 6.31 17.31
N ALA A 87 -3.20 6.23 16.13
CA ALA A 87 -2.54 5.73 14.94
C ALA A 87 -1.72 6.85 14.28
N GLY A 88 -0.44 6.57 14.03
CA GLY A 88 0.42 7.45 13.25
C GLY A 88 0.00 7.54 11.78
N PRO A 89 0.74 8.31 10.96
CA PRO A 89 0.49 8.34 9.52
C PRO A 89 0.64 6.93 8.92
N PRO A 90 -0.17 6.57 7.89
CA PRO A 90 -0.09 5.26 7.26
C PRO A 90 1.31 4.96 6.71
N ARG A 91 1.76 3.70 6.84
CA ARG A 91 3.05 3.25 6.30
C ARG A 91 3.11 3.28 4.77
N LEU A 92 1.98 3.00 4.11
CA LEU A 92 1.81 3.06 2.65
C LEU A 92 0.71 4.09 2.31
N PRO A 93 1.02 5.40 2.31
CA PRO A 93 -0.01 6.45 2.29
C PRO A 93 -0.94 6.39 1.07
N ARG A 94 -0.40 6.13 -0.13
CA ARG A 94 -1.21 6.14 -1.36
C ARG A 94 -2.08 4.89 -1.44
N SER A 95 -1.50 3.74 -1.11
CA SER A 95 -2.21 2.46 -1.06
C SER A 95 -3.30 2.47 0.00
N ALA A 96 -3.01 2.95 1.22
CA ALA A 96 -3.99 3.07 2.30
C ALA A 96 -5.19 3.94 1.88
N ALA A 97 -4.93 5.09 1.25
CA ALA A 97 -5.99 5.96 0.74
C ALA A 97 -6.87 5.29 -0.33
N LYS A 98 -6.29 4.52 -1.27
CA LYS A 98 -7.08 3.80 -2.28
C LYS A 98 -7.84 2.62 -1.67
N LEU A 99 -7.20 1.85 -0.79
CA LEU A 99 -7.81 0.73 -0.07
C LEU A 99 -9.01 1.18 0.77
N TRP A 100 -8.89 2.30 1.49
CA TRP A 100 -10.01 2.87 2.25
C TRP A 100 -11.19 3.25 1.34
N ARG A 101 -10.93 3.88 0.19
CA ARG A 101 -11.98 4.19 -0.79
C ARG A 101 -12.64 2.94 -1.34
N MET A 102 -11.84 1.94 -1.72
CA MET A 102 -12.33 0.65 -2.21
C MET A 102 -13.18 -0.07 -1.14
N LEU A 103 -12.74 -0.08 0.12
CA LEU A 103 -13.46 -0.69 1.23
C LEU A 103 -14.81 -0.01 1.49
N ARG A 104 -14.83 1.33 1.53
CA ARG A 104 -16.10 2.08 1.69
C ARG A 104 -17.06 1.79 0.55
N ARG A 105 -16.54 1.77 -0.67
CA ARG A 105 -17.32 1.53 -1.88
C ARG A 105 -17.97 0.15 -1.88
N VAL A 106 -17.20 -0.89 -1.58
CA VAL A 106 -17.73 -2.26 -1.56
C VAL A 106 -18.79 -2.44 -0.48
N LYS A 107 -18.63 -1.80 0.68
CA LYS A 107 -19.64 -1.79 1.75
C LYS A 107 -20.92 -1.03 1.37
N GLN A 108 -20.80 0.01 0.54
CA GLN A 108 -21.92 0.84 0.11
C GLN A 108 -22.65 0.29 -1.11
N GLN A 109 -21.95 -0.43 -1.99
CA GLN A 109 -22.46 -0.80 -3.32
C GLN A 109 -22.45 -2.30 -3.61
N GLY A 110 -21.83 -3.10 -2.75
CA GLY A 110 -21.73 -4.54 -2.92
C GLY A 110 -20.69 -5.00 -3.95
N PHE A 111 -20.05 -4.09 -4.69
CA PHE A 111 -19.01 -4.39 -5.67
C PHE A 111 -17.92 -3.32 -5.66
N VAL A 112 -16.70 -3.71 -6.04
CA VAL A 112 -15.57 -2.79 -6.18
C VAL A 112 -14.57 -3.26 -7.23
N SER A 113 -13.90 -2.30 -7.86
CA SER A 113 -12.77 -2.45 -8.75
C SER A 113 -11.69 -1.40 -8.46
N PHE A 114 -10.58 -1.41 -9.19
CA PHE A 114 -9.57 -0.37 -9.03
C PHE A 114 -9.94 0.96 -9.70
N ILE A 115 -10.82 0.97 -10.71
CA ILE A 115 -11.13 2.18 -11.50
C ILE A 115 -12.12 3.11 -10.76
N GLU A 116 -12.77 2.62 -9.70
CA GLU A 116 -13.72 3.37 -8.85
C GLU A 116 -13.26 4.77 -8.48
#